data_AF-A0A9D9S7Z9-F1
#
_entry.id   AF-A0A9D9S7Z9-F1
#
_cell.length_a   1.000
_cell.length_b   1.000
_cell.length_c   1.000
_cell.angle_alpha   90.00
_cell.angle_beta   90.00
_cell.angle_gamma   90.00
#
_symmetry.space_group_name_H-M   'P 1'
#
loop_
_entity.id
_entity.type
_entity.pdbx_description
1 polymer ?
#
loop_
_entity_poly.entity_id
_entity_poly.type
_entity_poly.pdbx_seq_one_letter_code
_entity_poly.pdbx_strand_id
1 'polypeptide(L)'
;MAAANITSTTSRTPTPALFEHFSDRATQITGRMPDGSMSPKIEEGDLLQIEPCDQIGTGGANYAFEFNGRQYVRSLMLGMGGEVVAYYADPVRGSDTIPASEAHKIQLIGRVVGVLQYRSVI
;
A
#
# COMPACT_ATOMS: atom_id res chain seq x y z
N MET A 1 -37.01 -32.71 2.79
CA MET A 1 -36.28 -32.23 1.59
C MET A 1 -36.24 -30.71 1.67
N ALA A 2 -35.07 -30.11 1.89
CA ALA A 2 -34.93 -28.65 1.90
C ALA A 2 -34.24 -28.25 0.60
N ALA A 3 -34.93 -27.48 -0.25
CA ALA A 3 -34.37 -26.88 -1.45
C ALA A 3 -33.48 -25.70 -1.01
N ALA A 4 -32.18 -25.79 -1.29
CA ALA A 4 -31.27 -24.66 -1.12
C ALA A 4 -31.42 -23.71 -2.32
N ASN A 5 -31.91 -22.51 -2.07
CA ASN A 5 -31.96 -21.43 -3.06
C ASN A 5 -30.54 -20.97 -3.39
N ILE A 6 -30.10 -21.23 -4.62
CA ILE A 6 -28.84 -20.70 -5.15
C ILE A 6 -29.12 -19.28 -5.64
N THR A 7 -28.76 -18.28 -4.85
CA THR A 7 -28.71 -16.88 -5.30
C THR A 7 -27.46 -16.69 -6.15
N SER A 8 -27.64 -16.71 -7.47
CA SER A 8 -26.60 -16.38 -8.46
C SER A 8 -26.15 -14.94 -8.27
N THR A 9 -24.96 -14.75 -7.69
CA THR A 9 -24.26 -13.46 -7.71
C THR A 9 -23.23 -13.53 -8.82
N THR A 10 -23.41 -12.66 -9.79
CA THR A 10 -22.57 -12.50 -10.97
C THR A 10 -21.13 -12.28 -10.52
N SER A 11 -20.24 -13.25 -10.75
CA SER A 11 -18.83 -13.12 -10.44
C SER A 11 -18.17 -12.19 -11.46
N ARG A 12 -18.13 -10.89 -11.17
CA ARG A 12 -16.95 -10.12 -11.58
C ARG A 12 -15.80 -10.73 -10.82
N THR A 13 -14.83 -11.29 -11.52
CA THR A 13 -13.54 -11.66 -10.95
C THR A 13 -13.05 -10.44 -10.16
N PRO A 14 -12.94 -10.51 -8.82
CA PRO A 14 -12.31 -9.44 -8.09
C PRO A 14 -10.86 -9.39 -8.58
N THR A 15 -10.39 -8.23 -9.01
CA THR A 15 -8.95 -7.98 -9.08
C THR A 15 -8.41 -8.36 -7.71
N PRO A 16 -7.47 -9.32 -7.58
CA PRO A 16 -6.97 -9.73 -6.28
C PRO A 16 -6.46 -8.49 -5.56
N ALA A 17 -7.06 -8.17 -4.42
CA ALA A 17 -6.59 -7.06 -3.60
C ALA A 17 -5.14 -7.38 -3.21
N LEU A 18 -4.21 -6.48 -3.53
CA LEU A 18 -2.79 -6.66 -3.19
C LEU A 18 -2.57 -6.70 -1.66
N PHE A 19 -3.53 -6.18 -0.91
CA PHE A 19 -3.57 -6.19 0.55
C PHE A 19 -4.77 -7.00 1.00
N GLU A 20 -4.50 -8.07 1.74
CA GLU A 20 -5.51 -8.94 2.29
C GLU A 20 -5.42 -8.87 3.81
N HIS A 21 -6.54 -8.59 4.47
CA HIS A 21 -6.60 -8.60 5.93
C HIS A 21 -6.45 -10.03 6.43
N PHE A 22 -5.32 -10.33 7.09
CA PHE A 22 -5.07 -11.64 7.68
C PHE A 22 -4.75 -11.51 9.18
N SER A 23 -5.73 -11.18 10.02
CA SER A 23 -5.64 -11.51 11.46
C SER A 23 -6.94 -11.34 12.23
N ASP A 24 -7.08 -12.18 13.26
CA ASP A 24 -8.06 -12.11 14.37
C ASP A 24 -7.65 -11.05 15.44
N ARG A 25 -6.57 -10.29 15.16
CA ARG A 25 -6.17 -9.07 15.89
C ARG A 25 -6.35 -7.87 14.97
N ALA A 26 -7.18 -6.92 15.39
CA ALA A 26 -7.67 -5.78 14.61
C ALA A 26 -6.62 -4.75 14.09
N THR A 27 -5.31 -5.06 14.06
CA THR A 27 -4.28 -4.02 13.93
C THR A 27 -3.24 -4.22 12.82
N GLN A 28 -3.27 -5.31 12.04
CA GLN A 28 -2.26 -5.51 10.99
C GLN A 28 -2.83 -6.07 9.69
N ILE A 29 -2.46 -5.40 8.59
CA ILE A 29 -2.75 -5.76 7.20
C ILE A 29 -1.48 -6.36 6.60
N THR A 30 -1.62 -7.42 5.83
CA THR A 30 -0.52 -7.96 5.03
C THR A 30 -0.80 -7.68 3.56
N GLY A 31 0.21 -7.29 2.80
CA GLY A 31 0.06 -7.29 1.35
C GLY A 31 1.38 -7.40 0.62
N ARG A 32 1.30 -7.32 -0.71
CA ARG A 32 2.47 -7.47 -1.58
C ARG A 32 2.92 -6.13 -2.12
N MET A 33 4.23 -5.96 -2.23
CA MET A 33 4.83 -4.82 -2.92
C MET A 33 4.35 -4.81 -4.38
N PRO A 34 3.66 -3.74 -4.84
CA PRO A 34 3.00 -3.72 -6.15
C PRO A 34 3.92 -3.49 -7.34
N ASP A 35 5.09 -2.89 -7.12
CA ASP A 35 6.02 -2.48 -8.17
C ASP A 35 7.48 -2.39 -7.64
N GLY A 36 8.45 -2.32 -8.55
CA GLY A 36 9.88 -2.14 -8.21
C GLY A 36 10.29 -0.72 -7.83
N SER A 37 9.41 0.07 -7.26
CA SER A 37 9.68 1.49 -6.91
C SER A 37 10.50 1.70 -5.65
N MET A 38 10.45 0.72 -4.77
CA MET A 38 11.14 0.71 -3.48
C MET A 38 12.40 -0.17 -3.53
N SER A 39 12.75 -0.68 -4.71
CA SER A 39 14.02 -1.36 -4.96
C SER A 39 15.19 -0.36 -4.81
N PRO A 40 16.36 -0.77 -4.28
CA PRO A 40 16.72 -2.15 -3.89
C PRO A 40 16.34 -2.51 -2.44
N LYS A 41 15.58 -1.66 -1.75
CA LYS A 41 15.25 -1.88 -0.33
C LYS A 41 14.10 -2.86 -0.15
N ILE A 42 13.09 -2.77 -1.02
CA ILE A 42 11.88 -3.61 -1.04
C ILE A 42 11.63 -3.96 -2.51
N GLU A 43 11.63 -5.25 -2.81
CA GLU A 43 11.45 -5.75 -4.17
C GLU A 43 9.98 -5.98 -4.49
N GLU A 44 9.64 -5.97 -5.77
CA GLU A 44 8.30 -6.33 -6.23
C GLU A 44 7.93 -7.75 -5.75
N GLY A 45 6.73 -7.89 -5.19
CA GLY A 45 6.26 -9.15 -4.63
C GLY A 45 6.69 -9.45 -3.18
N ASP A 46 7.57 -8.65 -2.57
CA ASP A 46 7.89 -8.76 -1.13
C ASP A 46 6.61 -8.62 -0.28
N LEU A 47 6.51 -9.39 0.81
CA LEU A 47 5.39 -9.26 1.74
C LEU A 47 5.62 -8.10 2.69
N LEU A 48 4.61 -7.27 2.86
CA LEU A 48 4.60 -6.08 3.67
C LEU A 48 3.68 -6.28 4.86
N GLN A 49 4.18 -5.94 6.05
CA GLN A 49 3.38 -5.81 7.25
C GLN A 49 3.01 -4.33 7.40
N ILE A 50 1.71 -4.06 7.42
CA ILE A 50 1.16 -2.71 7.35
C ILE A 50 0.31 -2.48 8.59
N GLU A 51 0.65 -1.42 9.32
CA GLU A 51 -0.13 -0.92 10.44
C GLU A 51 -1.07 0.18 9.93
N PRO A 52 -2.41 0.02 10.06
CA PRO A 52 -3.36 1.04 9.62
C PRO A 52 -3.09 2.39 10.27
N CYS A 53 -3.18 3.46 9.47
CA CYS A 53 -3.02 4.82 9.97
C CYS A 53 -3.76 5.83 9.09
N ASP A 54 -4.29 6.88 9.70
CA ASP A 54 -5.07 7.91 8.99
C ASP A 54 -4.25 9.17 8.67
N GLN A 55 -2.99 9.22 9.09
CA GLN A 55 -2.14 10.41 8.94
C GLN A 55 -0.72 10.05 8.52
N ILE A 56 -0.13 10.91 7.70
CA ILE A 56 1.29 10.86 7.37
C ILE A 56 2.07 11.45 8.54
N GLY A 57 2.80 10.61 9.25
CA GLY A 57 3.71 11.04 10.32
C GLY A 57 4.96 11.75 9.79
N THR A 58 5.70 12.36 10.72
CA THR A 58 6.98 13.01 10.42
C THR A 58 8.09 11.99 10.21
N GLY A 59 8.96 12.19 9.20
CA GLY A 59 10.20 11.42 9.06
C GLY A 59 10.31 10.50 7.84
N GLY A 60 9.48 10.68 6.79
CA GLY A 60 9.70 10.01 5.51
C GLY A 60 9.51 8.49 5.57
N ALA A 61 8.59 8.00 6.40
CA ALA A 61 8.30 6.57 6.50
C ALA A 61 7.65 6.03 5.22
N ASN A 62 7.68 4.71 5.05
CA ASN A 62 7.02 4.03 3.94
C ASN A 62 5.52 3.85 4.27
N TYR A 63 4.66 4.23 3.34
CA TYR A 63 3.22 4.07 3.45
C TYR A 63 2.69 3.28 2.27
N ALA A 64 1.68 2.45 2.56
CA ALA A 64 0.78 1.91 1.56
C ALA A 64 -0.43 2.84 1.46
N PHE A 65 -0.79 3.24 0.25
CA PHE A 65 -1.90 4.16 0.01
C PHE A 65 -2.51 3.96 -1.37
N GLU A 66 -3.74 4.42 -1.54
CA GLU A 66 -4.41 4.51 -2.82
C GLU A 66 -4.49 5.96 -3.29
N PHE A 67 -4.22 6.18 -4.57
CA PHE A 67 -4.39 7.47 -5.23
C PHE A 67 -4.89 7.23 -6.67
N ASN A 68 -5.96 7.93 -7.07
CA ASN A 68 -6.60 7.75 -8.38
C ASN A 68 -6.94 6.28 -8.73
N GLY A 69 -7.39 5.49 -7.74
CA GLY A 69 -7.78 4.09 -7.92
C GLY A 69 -6.61 3.12 -8.10
N ARG A 70 -5.38 3.55 -7.82
CA ARG A 70 -4.17 2.71 -7.86
C ARG A 70 -3.50 2.69 -6.51
N GLN A 71 -3.00 1.52 -6.13
CA GLN A 71 -2.29 1.33 -4.87
C GLN A 71 -0.79 1.49 -5.07
N TYR A 72 -0.17 2.15 -4.11
CA TYR A 72 1.25 2.50 -4.12
C TYR A 72 1.86 2.18 -2.78
N VAL A 73 3.18 1.92 -2.81
CA VAL A 73 4.02 1.89 -1.63
C VAL A 73 5.20 2.81 -1.89
N ARG A 74 5.32 3.89 -1.12
CA ARG A 74 6.37 4.92 -1.26
C ARG A 74 6.74 5.50 0.10
N SER A 75 7.91 6.12 0.20
CA SER A 75 8.21 6.98 1.34
C SER A 75 7.45 8.29 1.19
N LEU A 76 6.55 8.62 2.12
CA LEU A 76 5.76 9.86 2.07
C LEU A 76 6.30 10.90 3.03
N MET A 77 6.33 12.15 2.57
CA MET A 77 6.60 13.32 3.40
C MET A 77 5.55 14.39 3.13
N LEU A 78 5.05 15.01 4.20
CA LEU A 78 4.20 16.18 4.10
C LEU A 78 5.07 17.42 3.96
N GLY A 79 4.89 18.15 2.87
CA GLY A 79 5.57 19.42 2.63
C GLY A 79 4.91 20.58 3.37
N MET A 80 5.60 21.72 3.45
CA MET A 80 5.14 22.87 4.24
C MET A 80 3.89 23.54 3.67
N GLY A 81 3.62 23.37 2.37
CA GLY A 81 2.42 23.88 1.70
C GLY A 81 1.24 22.90 1.70
N GLY A 82 1.34 21.76 2.39
CA GLY A 82 0.31 20.71 2.42
C GLY A 82 0.36 19.74 1.23
N GLU A 83 1.34 19.89 0.33
CA GLU A 83 1.68 18.91 -0.68
C GLU A 83 2.22 17.62 -0.04
N VAL A 84 2.01 16.49 -0.72
CA VAL A 84 2.59 15.21 -0.33
C VAL A 84 3.64 14.82 -1.34
N VAL A 85 4.86 14.60 -0.88
CA VAL A 85 5.97 14.14 -1.71
C VAL A 85 6.14 12.65 -1.50
N ALA A 86 6.06 11.90 -2.60
CA ALA A 86 6.22 10.45 -2.63
C ALA A 86 7.58 10.11 -3.24
N TYR A 87 8.51 9.62 -2.42
CA TYR A 87 9.87 9.30 -2.84
C TYR A 87 9.98 7.84 -3.26
N TYR A 88 10.77 7.62 -4.31
CA TYR A 88 11.28 6.32 -4.69
C TYR A 88 12.45 5.94 -3.78
N ALA A 89 12.72 4.64 -3.60
CA ALA A 89 13.89 4.23 -2.81
C ALA A 89 15.21 4.51 -3.53
N ASP A 90 15.20 4.44 -4.86
CA ASP A 90 16.31 4.85 -5.72
C ASP A 90 16.30 6.39 -5.90
N PRO A 91 17.33 7.11 -5.41
CA PRO A 91 17.42 8.56 -5.56
C PRO A 91 17.46 9.03 -7.02
N VAL A 92 17.91 8.18 -7.95
CA VAL A 92 18.00 8.53 -9.38
C VAL A 92 16.61 8.70 -10.00
N ARG A 93 15.62 7.94 -9.52
CA ARG A 93 14.22 8.08 -9.95
C ARG A 93 13.54 9.32 -9.37
N GLY A 94 14.05 9.85 -8.25
CA GLY A 94 13.56 11.09 -7.64
C GLY A 94 12.29 10.91 -6.82
N SER A 95 11.30 11.77 -7.04
CA SER A 95 10.05 11.82 -6.28
C SER A 95 8.90 12.39 -7.10
N ASP A 96 7.70 11.90 -6.82
CA ASP A 96 6.46 12.50 -7.32
C ASP A 96 5.89 13.47 -6.28
N THR A 97 5.38 14.62 -6.73
CA THR A 97 4.73 15.59 -5.85
C THR A 97 3.24 15.62 -6.14
N ILE A 98 2.45 15.32 -5.12
CA ILE A 98 0.99 15.44 -5.13
C ILE A 98 0.66 16.81 -4.54
N PRO A 99 0.05 17.73 -5.30
CA PRO A 99 -0.21 19.08 -4.83
C PRO A 99 -1.21 19.07 -3.67
N ALA A 100 -1.15 20.09 -2.81
CA ALA A 100 -2.05 20.22 -1.65
C ALA A 100 -3.54 20.15 -2.04
N SER A 101 -3.89 20.66 -3.22
CA SER A 101 -5.24 20.58 -3.79
C SER A 101 -5.72 19.15 -4.06
N GLU A 102 -4.82 18.17 -4.12
CA GLU A 102 -5.12 16.77 -4.40
C GLU A 102 -4.72 15.82 -3.26
N ALA A 103 -3.96 16.30 -2.26
CA ALA A 103 -3.54 15.50 -1.12
C ALA A 103 -4.72 14.84 -0.38
N HIS A 104 -5.89 15.48 -0.35
CA HIS A 104 -7.12 14.93 0.24
C HIS A 104 -7.69 13.70 -0.50
N LYS A 105 -7.23 13.42 -1.72
CA LYS A 105 -7.63 12.23 -2.50
C LYS A 105 -6.78 11.01 -2.17
N ILE A 106 -5.70 11.17 -1.42
CA ILE A 106 -4.87 10.06 -0.94
C ILE A 106 -5.65 9.32 0.13
N GLN A 107 -5.86 8.02 -0.07
CA GLN A 107 -6.44 7.13 0.94
C GLN A 107 -5.32 6.30 1.54
N LEU A 108 -4.93 6.57 2.79
CA LEU A 108 -3.91 5.79 3.47
C LEU A 108 -4.48 4.42 3.83
N ILE A 109 -3.76 3.37 3.43
CA ILE A 109 -4.01 2.00 3.88
C ILE A 109 -3.28 1.78 5.21
N GLY A 110 -2.05 2.27 5.29
CA GLY A 110 -1.28 2.26 6.53
C GLY A 110 0.21 2.49 6.33
N ARG A 111 0.93 2.45 7.44
CA ARG A 111 2.39 2.53 7.48
C ARG A 111 3.00 1.14 7.33
N VAL A 112 4.01 1.00 6.46
CA VAL A 112 4.79 -0.23 6.36
C VAL A 112 5.73 -0.30 7.57
N VAL A 113 5.55 -1.31 8.41
CA VAL A 113 6.32 -1.53 9.65
C VAL A 113 7.23 -2.75 9.59
N GLY A 114 7.03 -3.63 8.60
CA GLY A 114 7.87 -4.81 8.37
C GLY A 114 7.85 -5.23 6.91
N VAL A 115 8.93 -5.88 6.48
CA VAL A 115 9.09 -6.44 5.13
C VAL A 115 9.65 -7.85 5.29
N LEU A 116 8.97 -8.83 4.70
CA LEU A 116 9.46 -10.19 4.58
C LEU A 116 9.96 -10.41 3.15
N GLN A 117 11.28 -10.43 3.01
CA GLN A 117 11.93 -10.63 1.72
C GLN A 117 12.12 -12.12 1.46
N TYR A 118 11.50 -12.63 0.40
CA TYR A 118 11.80 -13.97 -0.10
C TYR A 118 13.04 -13.90 -0.98
N ARG A 119 14.22 -13.90 -0.35
CA ARG A 119 15.44 -14.19 -1.09
C ARG A 119 15.51 -15.70 -1.27
N SER A 120 15.43 -16.16 -2.52
CA SER A 120 15.77 -17.54 -2.86
C SER A 120 17.19 -17.81 -2.36
N VAL A 121 17.32 -18.66 -1.35
CA VAL A 121 18.62 -19.25 -1.00
C VAL A 121 18.89 -20.26 -2.11
N ILE A 122 19.80 -19.91 -3.02
CA ILE A 122 20.34 -20.81 -4.04
C ILE A 122 21.37 -21.71 -3.37
#